data_AF-A0A7W6X027-F1
#
_entry.id   AF-A0A7W6X027-F1
#
_cell.length_a   1.000
_cell.length_b   1.000
_cell.length_c   1.000
_cell.angle_alpha   90.00
_cell.angle_beta   90.00
_cell.angle_gamma   90.00
#
_symmetry.space_group_name_H-M   'P 1'
#
loop_
_entity.id
_entity.type
_entity.pdbx_description
1 polymer ?
#
loop_
_entity_poly.entity_id
_entity_poly.type
_entity_poly.pdbx_seq_one_letter_code
_entity_poly.pdbx_strand_id
1 'polypeptide(L)'
;MSDQRQDQYKETAKLTYDSLLEMRRLSYAAQADYGKWLVSSIFLMHGSAIAGLAFRASATGVPPYLSAVLWFVVGMIAALASGFCAWLNFTAAAGQYNDWAKPAMLFDQSSWPTEAAKAREIERTKRLSIAFGFFSVLTLLGGAVHVVWTWK
;
A
#
# COMPACT_ATOMS: atom_id res chain seq x y z
N MET A 1 -11.37 -42.27 17.41
CA MET A 1 -11.56 -41.33 16.28
C MET A 1 -11.07 -42.07 15.05
N SER A 2 -11.91 -42.28 14.03
CA SER A 2 -11.58 -43.17 12.89
C SER A 2 -10.32 -42.71 12.15
N ASP A 3 -9.47 -43.62 11.67
CA ASP A 3 -8.24 -43.31 10.92
C ASP A 3 -8.49 -42.31 9.78
N GLN A 4 -9.62 -42.47 9.09
CA GLN A 4 -10.10 -41.54 8.06
C GLN A 4 -10.21 -40.07 8.52
N ARG A 5 -10.60 -39.81 9.78
CA ARG A 5 -10.66 -38.44 10.33
C ARG A 5 -9.27 -37.87 10.61
N GLN A 6 -8.31 -38.71 11.01
CA GLN A 6 -6.93 -38.26 11.21
C GLN A 6 -6.25 -37.95 9.87
N ASP A 7 -6.51 -38.75 8.84
CA ASP A 7 -5.96 -38.51 7.50
C ASP A 7 -6.54 -37.23 6.88
N GLN A 8 -7.85 -37.04 6.96
CA GLN A 8 -8.51 -35.79 6.55
C GLN A 8 -7.97 -34.56 7.29
N TYR A 9 -7.71 -34.69 8.59
CA TYR A 9 -7.13 -33.62 9.38
C TYR A 9 -5.73 -33.25 8.88
N LYS A 10 -4.84 -34.23 8.74
CA LYS A 10 -3.45 -34.00 8.29
C LYS A 10 -3.41 -33.36 6.91
N GLU A 11 -4.27 -33.81 6.00
CA GLU A 11 -4.39 -33.24 4.66
C GLU A 11 -4.84 -31.77 4.72
N THR A 12 -5.90 -31.48 5.49
CA THR A 12 -6.42 -30.11 5.66
C THR A 12 -5.38 -29.19 6.33
N ALA A 13 -4.67 -29.70 7.35
CA ALA A 13 -3.62 -28.99 8.06
C ALA A 13 -2.46 -28.63 7.13
N LYS A 14 -2.04 -29.59 6.30
CA LYS A 14 -0.99 -29.36 5.31
C LYS A 14 -1.40 -28.33 4.27
N LEU A 15 -2.60 -28.46 3.69
CA LEU A 15 -3.13 -27.50 2.71
C LEU A 15 -3.21 -26.08 3.29
N THR A 16 -3.68 -25.96 4.53
CA THR A 16 -3.77 -24.68 5.23
C THR A 16 -2.39 -24.09 5.49
N TYR A 17 -1.45 -24.90 5.99
CA TYR A 17 -0.07 -24.49 6.23
C TYR A 17 0.62 -23.99 4.95
N ASP A 18 0.53 -24.77 3.87
CA ASP A 18 1.09 -24.43 2.57
C ASP A 18 0.47 -23.14 2.01
N SER A 19 -0.86 -22.98 2.14
CA SER A 19 -1.55 -21.75 1.74
C SER A 19 -1.09 -20.54 2.54
N LEU A 20 -0.84 -20.66 3.85
CA LEU A 20 -0.37 -19.56 4.69
C LEU A 20 1.05 -19.15 4.32
N LEU A 21 1.93 -20.12 4.04
CA LEU A 21 3.28 -19.85 3.56
C LEU A 21 3.27 -19.12 2.21
N GLU A 22 2.40 -19.52 1.29
CA GLU A 22 2.28 -18.83 0.00
C GLU A 22 1.71 -17.42 0.17
N MET A 23 0.68 -17.23 1.00
CA MET A 23 0.14 -15.90 1.28
C MET A 23 1.19 -14.96 1.93
N ARG A 24 2.05 -15.50 2.79
CA ARG A 24 3.21 -14.76 3.33
C ARG A 24 4.17 -14.35 2.21
N ARG A 25 4.52 -15.29 1.32
CA ARG A 25 5.40 -15.02 0.18
C ARG A 25 4.82 -13.97 -0.76
N LEU A 26 3.54 -14.09 -1.09
CA LEU A 26 2.80 -13.13 -1.91
C LEU A 26 2.73 -11.75 -1.25
N SER A 27 2.58 -11.68 0.08
CA SER A 27 2.59 -10.41 0.80
C SER A 27 3.93 -9.70 0.70
N TYR A 28 5.05 -10.43 0.83
CA TYR A 28 6.39 -9.86 0.61
C TYR A 28 6.64 -9.47 -0.85
N ALA A 29 6.19 -10.27 -1.81
CA ALA A 29 6.29 -9.93 -3.23
C ALA A 29 5.48 -8.68 -3.56
N ALA A 30 4.23 -8.59 -3.10
CA ALA A 30 3.37 -7.42 -3.29
C ALA A 30 3.96 -6.16 -2.63
N GLN A 31 4.59 -6.31 -1.46
CA GLN A 31 5.30 -5.22 -0.79
C GLN A 31 6.44 -4.65 -1.65
N ALA A 32 7.18 -5.51 -2.36
CA ALA A 32 8.26 -5.10 -3.26
C ALA A 32 7.74 -4.50 -4.56
N ASP A 33 6.69 -5.09 -5.15
CA ASP A 33 6.25 -4.76 -6.51
C ASP A 33 5.22 -3.62 -6.57
N TYR A 34 4.21 -3.62 -5.68
CA TYR A 34 3.09 -2.69 -5.77
C TYR A 34 3.50 -1.26 -5.37
N GLY A 35 4.41 -1.16 -4.39
CA GLY A 35 4.98 0.12 -3.96
C GLY A 35 5.74 0.82 -5.08
N LYS A 36 6.45 0.08 -5.94
CA LYS A 36 7.24 0.64 -7.03
C LYS A 36 6.36 1.37 -8.03
N TRP A 37 5.34 0.71 -8.59
CA TRP A 37 4.57 1.29 -9.70
C TRP A 37 3.67 2.43 -9.26
N LEU A 38 2.88 2.23 -8.20
CA LEU A 38 1.91 3.24 -7.76
C LEU A 38 2.59 4.53 -7.29
N VAL A 39 3.62 4.41 -6.45
CA VAL A 39 4.37 5.58 -5.96
C VAL A 39 5.10 6.25 -7.12
N SER A 40 5.74 5.47 -8.02
CA SER A 40 6.44 6.05 -9.18
C SER A 40 5.51 6.82 -10.11
N SER A 41 4.31 6.28 -10.39
CA SER A 41 3.33 6.98 -11.26
C SER A 41 2.88 8.31 -10.65
N ILE A 42 2.54 8.33 -9.36
CA ILE A 42 2.06 9.55 -8.71
C ILE A 42 3.21 10.56 -8.54
N PHE A 43 4.41 10.10 -8.18
CA PHE A 43 5.61 10.95 -8.14
C PHE A 43 5.94 11.55 -9.49
N LEU A 44 5.86 10.75 -10.56
CA LEU A 44 6.12 11.22 -11.90
C LEU A 44 5.13 12.30 -12.30
N MET A 45 3.83 12.13 -11.99
CA MET A 45 2.80 13.14 -12.28
C MET A 45 3.04 14.45 -11.54
N HIS A 46 3.22 14.43 -10.21
CA HIS A 46 3.46 15.67 -9.44
C HIS A 46 4.83 16.29 -9.78
N GLY A 47 5.87 15.46 -9.90
CA GLY A 47 7.23 15.90 -10.23
C GLY A 47 7.33 16.52 -11.62
N SER A 48 6.69 15.93 -12.63
CA SER A 48 6.66 16.50 -13.98
C SER A 48 5.86 17.81 -14.03
N ALA A 49 4.76 17.92 -13.28
CA ALA A 49 4.01 19.17 -13.16
C ALA A 49 4.87 20.29 -12.54
N ILE A 50 5.58 20.00 -11.44
CA ILE A 50 6.50 20.96 -10.80
C ILE A 50 7.63 21.35 -11.76
N ALA A 51 8.26 20.38 -12.41
CA ALA A 51 9.35 20.63 -13.36
C ALA A 51 8.87 21.50 -14.55
N GLY A 52 7.69 21.21 -15.09
CA GLY A 52 7.09 22.01 -16.17
C GLY A 52 6.82 23.46 -15.76
N LEU A 53 6.32 23.68 -14.53
CA LEU A 53 6.09 25.02 -14.00
C LEU A 53 7.40 25.77 -13.73
N ALA A 54 8.43 25.08 -13.20
CA ALA A 54 9.74 25.68 -12.98
C ALA A 54 10.39 26.12 -14.30
N PHE A 55 10.31 25.27 -15.34
CA PHE A 55 10.79 25.61 -16.69
C PHE A 55 10.03 26.81 -17.29
N ARG A 56 8.73 26.91 -17.03
CA ARG A 56 7.94 28.06 -17.49
C ARG A 56 8.33 29.34 -16.75
N ALA A 57 8.48 29.28 -15.43
CA ALA A 57 8.80 30.45 -14.61
C ALA A 57 10.15 31.06 -14.96
N SER A 58 11.16 30.24 -15.29
CA SER A 58 12.47 30.73 -15.73
C SER A 58 12.41 31.51 -17.05
N ALA A 59 11.43 31.21 -17.91
CA ALA A 59 11.21 31.94 -19.16
C ALA A 59 10.47 33.28 -18.99
N THR A 60 9.72 33.48 -17.89
CA THR A 60 8.82 34.65 -17.72
C THR A 60 9.18 35.59 -16.56
N GLY A 61 10.17 35.26 -15.73
CA GLY A 61 10.80 36.19 -14.77
C GLY A 61 10.11 36.37 -13.40
N VAL A 62 8.84 35.95 -13.24
CA VAL A 62 8.14 35.89 -11.93
C VAL A 62 7.32 34.58 -11.89
N PRO A 63 7.26 33.83 -10.78
CA PRO A 63 6.50 32.58 -10.73
C PRO A 63 5.07 32.83 -10.19
N PRO A 64 4.04 33.01 -11.04
CA PRO A 64 2.67 33.12 -10.57
C PRO A 64 2.09 31.76 -10.12
N TYR A 65 2.92 30.71 -10.08
CA TYR A 65 2.53 29.32 -9.87
C TYR A 65 2.83 28.79 -8.47
N LEU A 66 3.24 29.63 -7.51
CA LEU A 66 3.58 29.16 -6.16
C LEU A 66 2.44 28.32 -5.55
N SER A 67 1.19 28.77 -5.67
CA SER A 67 0.02 28.02 -5.20
C SER A 67 -0.10 26.65 -5.87
N ALA A 68 0.07 26.58 -7.19
CA ALA A 68 0.01 25.31 -7.93
C ALA A 68 1.14 24.36 -7.53
N VAL A 69 2.37 24.87 -7.35
CA VAL A 69 3.52 24.09 -6.88
C VAL A 69 3.24 23.51 -5.49
N LEU A 70 2.67 24.29 -4.57
CA LEU A 70 2.31 23.80 -3.23
C LEU A 70 1.29 22.66 -3.29
N TRP A 71 0.28 22.74 -4.15
CA TRP A 71 -0.66 21.65 -4.38
C TRP A 71 0.04 20.36 -4.81
N PHE A 72 0.95 20.44 -5.79
CA PHE A 72 1.70 19.26 -6.25
C PHE A 72 2.66 18.70 -5.19
N VAL A 73 3.29 19.56 -4.39
CA VAL A 73 4.16 19.12 -3.27
C VAL A 73 3.35 18.39 -2.19
N VAL A 74 2.20 18.94 -1.78
CA VAL A 74 1.31 18.28 -0.82
C VAL A 74 0.83 16.94 -1.37
N GLY A 75 0.50 16.88 -2.66
CA GLY A 75 0.14 15.65 -3.35
C GLY A 75 1.23 14.60 -3.35
N MET A 76 2.47 15.01 -3.58
CA MET A 76 3.63 14.12 -3.53
C MET A 76 3.87 13.55 -2.13
N ILE A 77 3.73 14.37 -1.09
CA ILE A 77 3.82 13.91 0.31
C ILE A 77 2.69 12.92 0.63
N ALA A 78 1.46 13.21 0.20
CA ALA A 78 0.34 12.29 0.36
C ALA A 78 0.57 10.96 -0.39
N ALA A 79 1.18 11.00 -1.59
CA ALA A 79 1.53 9.80 -2.32
C ALA A 79 2.56 8.92 -1.59
N LEU A 80 3.57 9.54 -0.97
CA LEU A 80 4.52 8.83 -0.10
C LEU A 80 3.81 8.21 1.10
N ALA A 81 2.95 8.97 1.77
CA ALA A 81 2.18 8.47 2.91
C ALA A 81 1.30 7.28 2.52
N SER A 82 0.65 7.34 1.35
CA SER A 82 -0.12 6.23 0.78
C SER A 82 0.73 4.97 0.59
N GLY A 83 1.90 5.10 -0.05
CA GLY A 83 2.83 4.01 -0.27
C GLY A 83 3.39 3.44 1.04
N PHE A 84 3.73 4.30 1.99
CA PHE A 84 4.21 3.89 3.31
C PHE A 84 3.15 3.13 4.10
N CYS A 85 1.89 3.58 4.10
CA CYS A 85 0.79 2.86 4.72
C CYS A 85 0.55 1.49 4.06
N ALA A 86 0.65 1.38 2.73
CA ALA A 86 0.57 0.10 2.03
C ALA A 86 1.74 -0.82 2.42
N TRP A 87 2.95 -0.29 2.54
CA TRP A 87 4.12 -1.06 3.00
C TRP A 87 3.91 -1.62 4.41
N LEU A 88 3.41 -0.80 5.35
CA LEU A 88 3.07 -1.24 6.70
C LEU A 88 1.95 -2.31 6.69
N ASN A 89 0.97 -2.16 5.81
CA ASN A 89 -0.11 -3.14 5.64
C ASN A 89 0.43 -4.52 5.26
N PHE A 90 1.29 -4.60 4.25
CA PHE A 90 1.89 -5.86 3.81
C PHE A 90 2.83 -6.46 4.87
N THR A 91 3.58 -5.63 5.60
CA THR A 91 4.39 -6.10 6.75
C THR A 91 3.51 -6.74 7.82
N ALA A 92 2.40 -6.09 8.19
CA ALA A 92 1.48 -6.62 9.19
C ALA A 92 0.82 -7.93 8.72
N ALA A 93 0.40 -8.00 7.44
CA ALA A 93 -0.17 -9.19 6.83
C ALA A 93 0.84 -10.35 6.80
N ALA A 94 2.08 -10.12 6.33
CA ALA A 94 3.13 -11.13 6.32
C ALA A 94 3.44 -11.64 7.73
N GLY A 95 3.49 -10.74 8.71
CA GLY A 95 3.62 -11.10 10.12
C GLY A 95 2.48 -11.98 10.61
N GLN A 96 1.22 -11.65 10.28
CA GLN A 96 0.05 -12.46 10.64
C GLN A 96 0.13 -13.88 10.05
N TYR A 97 0.50 -14.00 8.77
CA TYR A 97 0.66 -15.30 8.13
C TYR A 97 1.80 -16.10 8.74
N ASN A 98 2.89 -15.44 9.17
CA ASN A 98 3.97 -16.09 9.90
C ASN A 98 3.50 -16.64 11.26
N ASP A 99 2.67 -15.87 11.98
CA ASP A 99 2.11 -16.27 13.27
C ASP A 99 1.10 -17.43 13.13
N TRP A 100 0.43 -17.52 11.97
CA TRP A 100 -0.50 -18.61 11.65
C TRP A 100 0.18 -19.87 11.07
N ALA A 101 1.27 -19.72 10.33
CA ALA A 101 1.99 -20.84 9.70
C ALA A 101 2.91 -21.57 10.69
N LYS A 102 2.35 -22.12 11.77
CA LYS A 102 3.07 -22.89 12.79
C LYS A 102 3.11 -24.38 12.40
N PRO A 103 4.29 -25.02 12.33
CA PRO A 103 4.38 -26.47 12.04
C PRO A 103 3.59 -27.34 13.02
N ALA A 104 3.39 -26.87 14.25
CA ALA A 104 2.58 -27.54 15.27
C ALA A 104 1.13 -27.81 14.80
N MET A 105 0.59 -27.02 13.87
CA MET A 105 -0.75 -27.22 13.32
C MET A 105 -0.92 -28.55 12.57
N LEU A 106 0.18 -29.17 12.13
CA LEU A 106 0.15 -30.46 11.44
C LEU A 106 -0.22 -31.63 12.39
N PHE A 107 -0.02 -31.44 13.69
CA PHE A 107 -0.15 -32.49 14.69
C PHE A 107 -1.10 -32.12 15.83
N ASP A 108 -1.34 -30.83 16.05
CA ASP A 108 -2.17 -30.30 17.13
C ASP A 108 -3.23 -29.33 16.61
N GLN A 109 -4.49 -29.69 16.82
CA GLN A 109 -5.65 -28.88 16.40
C GLN A 109 -5.79 -27.60 17.24
N SER A 110 -5.22 -27.53 18.44
CA SER A 110 -5.25 -26.32 19.25
C SER A 110 -4.35 -25.21 18.69
N SER A 111 -3.38 -25.59 17.86
CA SER A 111 -2.46 -24.69 17.16
C SER A 111 -3.06 -24.09 15.88
N TRP A 112 -4.34 -24.33 15.59
CA TRP A 112 -5.01 -23.78 14.42
C TRP A 112 -5.01 -22.25 14.45
N PRO A 113 -4.96 -21.57 13.28
CA PRO A 113 -5.10 -20.12 13.21
C PRO A 113 -6.33 -19.63 13.98
N THR A 114 -6.08 -18.96 15.10
CA THR A 114 -7.10 -18.26 15.89
C THR A 114 -7.17 -16.79 15.43
N GLU A 115 -8.09 -16.01 16.02
CA GLU A 115 -8.41 -14.65 15.57
C GLU A 115 -7.18 -13.82 15.16
N ALA A 116 -7.35 -13.05 14.09
CA ALA A 116 -6.28 -12.25 13.51
C ALA A 116 -5.87 -11.10 14.45
N ALA A 117 -4.85 -11.34 15.28
CA ALA A 117 -4.27 -10.35 16.19
C ALA A 117 -3.95 -9.02 15.49
N LYS A 118 -3.53 -9.06 14.22
CA LYS A 118 -3.16 -7.89 13.41
C LYS A 118 -4.27 -7.41 12.47
N ALA A 119 -5.47 -8.00 12.48
CA ALA A 119 -6.56 -7.60 11.57
C ALA A 119 -6.90 -6.11 11.67
N ARG A 120 -6.89 -5.54 12.88
CA ARG A 120 -7.17 -4.10 13.07
C ARG A 120 -6.08 -3.22 12.47
N GLU A 121 -4.82 -3.62 12.57
CA GLU A 121 -3.68 -2.89 12.00
C GLU A 121 -3.69 -2.94 10.48
N ILE A 122 -3.96 -4.13 9.92
CA ILE A 122 -4.14 -4.34 8.48
C ILE A 122 -5.30 -3.46 7.98
N GLU A 123 -6.46 -3.49 8.63
CA GLU A 123 -7.61 -2.68 8.16
C GLU A 123 -7.34 -1.17 8.22
N ARG A 124 -6.69 -0.69 9.29
CA ARG A 124 -6.35 0.74 9.45
C ARG A 124 -5.36 1.21 8.39
N THR A 125 -4.26 0.48 8.21
CA THR A 125 -3.21 0.83 7.24
C THR A 125 -3.74 0.80 5.80
N LYS A 126 -4.63 -0.15 5.47
CA LYS A 126 -5.34 -0.19 4.19
C LYS A 126 -6.17 1.07 3.96
N ARG A 127 -7.02 1.45 4.93
CA ARG A 127 -7.88 2.64 4.81
C ARG A 127 -7.06 3.93 4.69
N LEU A 128 -5.99 4.07 5.48
CA LEU A 128 -5.10 5.22 5.41
C LEU A 128 -4.40 5.31 4.05
N SER A 129 -3.91 4.19 3.52
CA SER A 129 -3.31 4.15 2.19
C SER A 129 -4.28 4.66 1.12
N ILE A 130 -5.50 4.13 1.10
CA ILE A 130 -6.55 4.57 0.16
C ILE A 130 -6.85 6.07 0.32
N ALA A 131 -7.01 6.56 1.56
CA ALA A 131 -7.33 7.95 1.84
C ALA A 131 -6.22 8.90 1.34
N PHE A 132 -4.95 8.58 1.61
CA PHE A 132 -3.83 9.39 1.14
C PHE A 132 -3.65 9.34 -0.37
N GLY A 133 -3.85 8.18 -1.00
CA GLY A 133 -3.80 8.04 -2.46
C GLY A 133 -4.87 8.89 -3.14
N PHE A 134 -6.11 8.84 -2.63
CA PHE A 134 -7.20 9.66 -3.14
C PHE A 134 -6.94 11.16 -2.92
N PHE A 135 -6.48 11.54 -1.73
CA PHE A 135 -6.11 12.93 -1.43
C PHE A 135 -5.01 13.44 -2.37
N SER A 136 -4.00 12.62 -2.68
CA SER A 136 -2.96 12.97 -3.66
C SER A 136 -3.54 13.29 -5.04
N VAL A 137 -4.50 12.50 -5.52
CA VAL A 137 -5.19 12.78 -6.79
C VAL A 137 -5.97 14.09 -6.74
N LEU A 138 -6.68 14.38 -5.64
CA LEU A 138 -7.39 15.65 -5.47
C LEU A 138 -6.44 16.85 -5.52
N THR A 139 -5.26 16.74 -4.93
CA THR A 139 -4.27 17.82 -4.99
C THR A 139 -3.69 18.02 -6.39
N LEU A 140 -3.58 16.96 -7.20
CA LEU A 140 -3.19 17.07 -8.60
C LEU A 140 -4.21 17.90 -9.39
N LEU A 141 -5.51 17.64 -9.17
CA LEU A 141 -6.60 18.41 -9.77
C LEU A 141 -6.60 19.87 -9.29
N GLY A 142 -6.43 20.09 -7.98
CA GLY A 142 -6.34 21.44 -7.39
C GLY A 142 -5.18 22.25 -7.98
N GLY A 143 -3.99 21.64 -8.10
CA GLY A 143 -2.84 22.24 -8.75
C GLY A 143 -3.12 22.61 -10.21
N ALA A 144 -3.73 21.70 -10.98
CA ALA A 144 -4.12 21.96 -12.37
C ALA A 144 -5.10 23.13 -12.52
N VAL A 145 -6.12 23.23 -11.65
CA VAL A 145 -7.07 24.36 -11.65
C VAL A 145 -6.35 25.68 -11.41
N HIS A 146 -5.43 25.72 -10.44
CA HIS A 146 -4.63 26.93 -10.18
C HIS A 146 -3.77 27.31 -11.39
N VAL A 147 -3.13 26.35 -12.06
CA VAL A 147 -2.36 26.63 -13.29
C VAL A 147 -3.25 27.28 -14.35
N VAL A 148 -4.44 26.71 -14.60
CA VAL A 148 -5.39 27.24 -15.61
C VAL A 148 -5.87 28.64 -15.26
N TRP A 149 -6.16 28.92 -13.98
CA TRP A 149 -6.57 30.26 -13.56
C TRP A 149 -5.45 31.28 -13.67
N THR A 150 -4.23 30.89 -13.34
CA THR A 150 -3.05 31.75 -13.50
C THR A 150 -2.72 32.04 -14.98
N TRP A 151 -3.16 31.18 -15.91
CA TRP A 151 -2.95 31.37 -17.35
C TRP A 151 -3.95 32.31 -18.01
N LYS A 152 -5.07 32.62 -17.36
CA LYS A 152 -6.01 33.65 -17.81
C LYS A 152 -5.49 35.03 -17.49
#